data_AF-A0A9D1UAF9-F1
#
_entry.id   AF-A0A9D1UAF9-F1
#
_cell.length_a   1.000
_cell.length_b   1.000
_cell.length_c   1.000
_cell.angle_alpha   90.00
_cell.angle_beta   90.00
_cell.angle_gamma   90.00
#
_symmetry.space_group_name_H-M   'P 1'
#
loop_
_entity.id
_entity.type
_entity.pdbx_description
1 polymer ?
#
loop_
_entity_poly.entity_id
_entity_poly.type
_entity_poly.pdbx_seq_one_letter_code
_entity_poly.pdbx_strand_id
1 'polypeptide(L)'
;MEFNKPVSNPMLVGAIELMKAEDTPDHRNMFLNEMMKAFFLAPAIVEPAPEPDETGKVKLAAGSKVQFPMLTTKDGKRFFMAFTDWMELKKWKDEENQQTFALKFEDYAAMLLRKDAQGNTSPALGFVINPYGGNIVISKEMAAGLMAARLAKAKGKNPEEK
;
A
#
# COMPACT_ATOMS: atom_id res chain seq x y z
N MET A 1 7.09 1.77 -6.73
CA MET A 1 7.63 2.32 -5.47
C MET A 1 8.47 3.57 -5.73
N GLU A 2 8.12 4.72 -5.16
CA GLU A 2 8.89 5.99 -5.23
C GLU A 2 9.16 6.49 -3.79
N PHE A 3 10.37 6.96 -3.49
CA PHE A 3 10.78 7.37 -2.14
C PHE A 3 10.38 8.83 -1.84
N ASN A 4 9.79 9.09 -0.67
CA ASN A 4 9.35 10.41 -0.17
C ASN A 4 8.56 11.27 -1.16
N LYS A 5 7.75 10.63 -2.01
CA LYS A 5 6.82 11.31 -2.90
C LYS A 5 5.59 11.80 -2.11
N PRO A 6 5.15 13.06 -2.29
CA PRO A 6 3.86 13.50 -1.76
C PRO A 6 2.71 12.65 -2.33
N VAL A 7 1.81 12.20 -1.46
CA VAL A 7 0.66 11.36 -1.81
C VAL A 7 -0.59 11.99 -1.21
N SER A 8 -1.66 12.02 -2.00
CA SER A 8 -3.01 12.42 -1.60
C SER A 8 -4.03 11.67 -2.46
N ASN A 9 -5.05 11.09 -1.84
CA ASN A 9 -6.05 10.26 -2.53
C ASN A 9 -7.50 10.71 -2.22
N PRO A 10 -7.90 11.95 -2.57
CA PRO A 10 -9.22 12.48 -2.21
C PRO A 10 -10.37 11.64 -2.79
N MET A 11 -10.23 11.12 -4.01
CA MET A 11 -11.25 10.27 -4.64
C MET A 11 -11.43 8.93 -3.91
N LEU A 12 -10.34 8.32 -3.47
CA LEU A 12 -10.39 7.09 -2.67
C LEU A 12 -11.02 7.35 -1.29
N VAL A 13 -10.66 8.45 -0.64
CA VAL A 13 -11.24 8.85 0.65
C VAL A 13 -12.75 9.03 0.50
N GLY A 14 -13.21 9.76 -0.51
CA GLY A 14 -14.64 9.91 -0.79
C GLY A 14 -15.34 8.57 -1.08
N ALA A 15 -14.71 7.67 -1.84
CA ALA A 15 -15.26 6.33 -2.10
C ALA A 15 -15.36 5.47 -0.82
N ILE A 16 -14.39 5.59 0.10
CA ILE A 16 -14.44 4.93 1.42
C ILE A 16 -15.59 5.50 2.25
N GLU A 17 -15.81 6.81 2.25
CA GLU A 17 -16.92 7.45 2.97
C GLU A 17 -18.28 6.99 2.44
N LEU A 18 -18.45 6.95 1.11
CA LEU A 18 -19.67 6.45 0.48
C LEU A 18 -19.95 4.98 0.84
N MET A 19 -18.92 4.12 0.76
CA MET A 19 -19.03 2.71 1.12
C MET A 19 -19.37 2.50 2.60
N LYS A 20 -18.85 3.35 3.50
CA LYS A 20 -19.17 3.31 4.93
C LYS A 20 -20.58 3.82 5.24
N ALA A 21 -21.05 4.83 4.50
CA ALA A 21 -22.39 5.38 4.65
C ALA A 21 -23.45 4.39 4.14
N GLU A 22 -23.20 3.79 2.97
CA GLU A 22 -24.09 2.81 2.36
C GLU A 22 -23.29 1.78 1.55
N ASP A 23 -23.42 0.51 1.92
CA ASP A 23 -22.64 -0.56 1.33
C ASP A 23 -23.31 -1.17 0.08
N THR A 24 -23.36 -0.37 -1.00
CA THR A 24 -23.94 -0.76 -2.29
C THR A 24 -22.89 -1.37 -3.23
N PRO A 25 -23.29 -2.20 -4.21
CA PRO A 25 -22.38 -2.69 -5.25
C PRO A 25 -21.64 -1.57 -6.00
N ASP A 26 -22.30 -0.44 -6.23
CA ASP A 26 -21.71 0.71 -6.93
C ASP A 26 -20.64 1.40 -6.08
N HIS A 27 -20.90 1.64 -4.79
CA HIS A 27 -19.90 2.22 -3.89
C HIS A 27 -18.69 1.31 -3.69
N ARG A 28 -18.90 -0.01 -3.60
CA ARG A 28 -17.81 -1.00 -3.58
C ARG A 28 -16.97 -0.94 -4.85
N ASN A 29 -17.62 -0.85 -6.02
CA ASN A 29 -16.92 -0.74 -7.30
C ASN A 29 -16.13 0.56 -7.41
N MET A 30 -16.67 1.69 -6.94
CA MET A 30 -15.95 2.96 -6.87
C MET A 30 -14.71 2.82 -5.98
N PHE A 31 -14.86 2.27 -4.78
CA PHE A 31 -13.75 2.02 -3.86
C PHE A 31 -12.65 1.17 -4.52
N LEU A 32 -13.01 0.03 -5.11
CA LEU A 32 -12.05 -0.84 -5.79
C LEU A 32 -11.35 -0.13 -6.95
N ASN A 33 -12.09 0.61 -7.77
CA ASN A 33 -11.52 1.33 -8.91
C ASN A 33 -10.52 2.40 -8.48
N GLU A 34 -10.83 3.17 -7.44
CA GLU A 34 -9.92 4.20 -6.93
C GLU A 34 -8.74 3.59 -6.17
N MET A 35 -8.95 2.52 -5.39
CA MET A 35 -7.87 1.79 -4.70
C MET A 35 -6.83 1.24 -5.70
N MET A 36 -7.28 0.73 -6.85
CA MET A 36 -6.39 0.18 -7.88
C MET A 36 -5.58 1.27 -8.62
N LYS A 37 -5.99 2.54 -8.55
CA LYS A 37 -5.27 3.68 -9.14
C LYS A 37 -4.38 4.41 -8.13
N ALA A 38 -4.70 4.28 -6.85
CA ALA A 38 -4.09 5.02 -5.75
C ALA A 38 -2.60 4.68 -5.57
N PHE A 39 -1.88 5.67 -5.06
CA PHE A 39 -0.61 5.47 -4.38
C PHE A 39 -0.83 5.66 -2.89
N PHE A 40 -0.19 4.85 -2.06
CA PHE A 40 -0.26 4.95 -0.61
C PHE A 40 1.11 5.27 -0.05
N LEU A 41 1.18 6.09 0.99
CA LEU A 41 2.38 6.19 1.81
C LEU A 41 2.50 4.90 2.62
N ALA A 42 3.57 4.15 2.37
CA ALA A 42 4.02 3.06 3.21
C ALA A 42 5.16 3.58 4.08
N PRO A 43 5.07 3.52 5.41
CA PRO A 43 6.20 3.86 6.26
C PRO A 43 7.34 2.88 5.99
N ALA A 44 8.57 3.35 6.06
CA ALA A 44 9.75 2.55 5.84
C ALA A 44 10.86 2.88 6.85
N ILE A 45 11.65 1.86 7.16
CA ILE A 45 12.91 1.98 7.88
C ILE A 45 13.99 1.67 6.85
N VAL A 46 14.94 2.60 6.70
CA VAL A 46 16.02 2.48 5.72
C VAL A 46 17.35 2.44 6.46
N GLU A 47 18.20 1.47 6.12
CA GLU A 47 19.53 1.29 6.69
C GLU A 47 20.60 1.29 5.59
N PRO A 48 21.61 2.19 5.66
CA PRO A 48 21.77 3.24 6.66
C PRO A 48 20.68 4.31 6.57
N ALA A 49 20.48 5.06 7.67
CA ALA A 49 19.50 6.15 7.71
C ALA A 49 19.80 7.16 6.59
N PRO A 50 18.80 7.55 5.78
CA PRO A 50 19.01 8.52 4.71
C PRO A 50 19.36 9.90 5.28
N GLU A 51 20.46 10.47 4.82
CA GLU A 51 20.86 11.84 5.20
C GLU A 51 20.49 12.82 4.08
N PRO A 52 20.10 14.07 4.42
CA PRO A 52 19.91 15.12 3.43
C PRO A 52 21.23 15.42 2.72
N ASP A 53 21.20 15.54 1.39
CA ASP A 53 22.31 16.09 0.64
C ASP A 53 22.47 17.61 0.89
N GLU A 54 23.49 18.22 0.30
CA GLU A 54 23.78 19.66 0.42
C GLU A 54 22.61 20.58 0.01
N THR A 55 21.61 20.04 -0.72
CA THR A 55 20.40 20.76 -1.14
C THR A 55 19.20 20.48 -0.24
N GLY A 56 19.39 19.75 0.85
CA GLY A 56 18.32 19.30 1.76
C GLY A 56 17.49 18.14 1.20
N LYS A 57 17.88 17.54 0.06
CA LYS A 57 17.15 16.41 -0.52
C LYS A 57 17.68 15.10 0.04
N VAL A 58 16.76 14.30 0.56
CA VAL A 58 17.06 12.97 1.08
C VAL A 58 17.02 11.96 -0.07
N LYS A 59 18.12 11.23 -0.30
CA LYS A 59 18.21 10.15 -1.29
C LYS A 59 18.65 8.86 -0.62
N LEU A 60 18.19 7.73 -1.16
CA LEU A 60 18.62 6.41 -0.72
C LEU A 60 20.03 6.14 -1.24
N ALA A 61 20.95 5.74 -0.35
CA ALA A 61 22.26 5.26 -0.76
C ALA A 61 22.14 3.94 -1.54
N ALA A 62 23.03 3.71 -2.50
CA ALA A 62 23.07 2.44 -3.22
C ALA A 62 23.31 1.28 -2.23
N GLY A 63 22.51 0.21 -2.33
CA GLY A 63 22.59 -0.94 -1.43
C GLY A 63 21.85 -0.77 -0.09
N SER A 64 21.12 0.33 0.12
CA SER A 64 20.30 0.53 1.32
C SER A 64 19.28 -0.60 1.50
N LYS A 65 19.16 -1.09 2.73
CA LYS A 65 18.12 -2.06 3.10
C LYS A 65 16.85 -1.30 3.47
N VAL A 66 15.74 -1.68 2.86
CA VAL A 66 14.41 -1.10 3.13
C VAL A 66 13.56 -2.14 3.84
N GLN A 67 12.97 -1.74 4.97
CA GLN A 67 12.05 -2.56 5.74
C GLN A 67 10.73 -1.81 5.90
N PHE A 68 9.61 -2.51 5.69
CA PHE A 68 8.28 -1.95 5.88
C PHE A 68 7.72 -2.47 7.22
N PRO A 69 7.60 -1.61 8.25
CA PRO A 69 6.98 -2.01 9.52
C PRO A 69 5.54 -2.48 9.30
N MET A 70 5.15 -3.47 10.10
CA MET A 70 3.80 -4.05 10.10
C MET A 70 3.09 -3.75 11.41
N LEU A 71 1.78 -3.56 11.36
CA LEU A 71 0.94 -3.64 12.54
C LEU A 71 0.86 -5.08 13.02
N THR A 72 0.92 -5.27 14.33
CA THR A 72 0.69 -6.56 14.97
C THR A 72 -0.49 -6.41 15.92
N THR A 73 -1.54 -7.18 15.70
CA THR A 73 -2.71 -7.23 16.58
C THR A 73 -2.38 -8.01 17.86
N LYS A 74 -3.25 -7.91 18.89
CA LYS A 74 -3.04 -8.63 20.17
C LYS A 74 -2.96 -10.15 20.00
N ASP A 75 -3.67 -10.70 19.00
CA ASP A 75 -3.64 -12.12 18.62
C ASP A 75 -2.50 -12.47 17.64
N GLY A 76 -1.54 -11.56 17.43
CA GLY A 76 -0.32 -11.82 16.67
C GLY A 76 -0.46 -11.72 15.15
N LYS A 77 -1.62 -11.34 14.62
CA LYS A 77 -1.83 -11.14 13.19
C LYS A 77 -1.09 -9.91 12.72
N ARG A 78 -0.47 -10.01 11.54
CA ARG A 78 0.37 -8.96 10.98
C ARG A 78 -0.21 -8.37 9.71
N PHE A 79 -0.10 -7.05 9.55
CA PHE A 79 -0.56 -6.33 8.36
C PHE A 79 0.41 -5.22 7.97
N PHE A 80 0.63 -5.03 6.68
CA PHE A 80 1.28 -3.80 6.21
C PHE A 80 0.35 -2.59 6.39
N MET A 81 0.93 -1.40 6.50
CA MET A 81 0.18 -0.14 6.60
C MET A 81 0.22 0.61 5.28
N ALA A 82 -0.93 1.16 4.90
CA ALA A 82 -1.08 2.00 3.72
C ALA A 82 -1.82 3.29 4.12
N PHE A 83 -1.20 4.45 3.93
CA PHE A 83 -1.82 5.73 4.27
C PHE A 83 -2.21 6.51 3.00
N THR A 84 -3.40 7.10 3.00
CA THR A 84 -3.89 7.90 1.86
C THR A 84 -3.19 9.24 1.72
N ASP A 85 -2.56 9.71 2.78
CA ASP A 85 -1.89 11.01 2.89
C ASP A 85 -1.07 11.07 4.19
N TRP A 86 -0.35 12.18 4.36
CA TRP A 86 0.47 12.44 5.54
C TRP A 86 -0.33 12.67 6.82
N MET A 87 -1.56 13.18 6.75
CA MET A 87 -2.38 13.40 7.94
C MET A 87 -2.76 12.06 8.57
N GLU A 88 -3.14 11.07 7.77
CA GLU A 88 -3.42 9.72 8.22
C GLU A 88 -2.18 9.00 8.75
N LEU A 89 -1.01 9.22 8.12
CA LEU A 89 0.26 8.68 8.61
C LEU A 89 0.61 9.21 10.00
N LYS A 90 0.46 10.52 10.22
CA LYS A 90 0.78 11.16 11.51
C LYS A 90 -0.07 10.66 12.67
N LYS A 91 -1.28 10.13 12.40
CA LYS A 91 -2.11 9.48 13.43
C LYS A 91 -1.47 8.19 13.96
N TRP A 92 -0.68 7.50 13.14
CA TRP A 92 0.10 6.33 13.59
C TRP A 92 1.36 6.77 14.35
N LYS A 93 2.16 7.64 13.74
CA LYS A 93 3.40 8.16 14.31
C LYS A 93 3.70 9.55 13.74
N ASP A 94 3.71 10.57 14.61
CA ASP A 94 4.12 11.93 14.23
C ASP A 94 5.63 12.06 14.43
N GLU A 95 6.39 11.67 13.41
CA GLU A 95 7.84 11.74 13.38
C GLU A 95 8.30 12.63 12.22
N GLU A 96 9.10 13.64 12.55
CA GLU A 96 9.51 14.70 11.61
C GLU A 96 10.29 14.14 10.40
N ASN A 97 11.09 13.10 10.62
CA ASN A 97 11.92 12.44 9.61
C ASN A 97 11.38 11.07 9.18
N GLN A 98 10.06 10.86 9.27
CA GLN A 98 9.45 9.59 8.84
C GLN A 98 9.69 9.34 7.36
N GLN A 99 10.41 8.26 7.06
CA GLN A 99 10.67 7.83 5.69
C GLN A 99 9.47 7.08 5.13
N THR A 100 9.11 7.36 3.87
CA THR A 100 7.98 6.72 3.20
C THR A 100 8.30 6.30 1.77
N PHE A 101 7.59 5.28 1.30
CA PHE A 101 7.49 4.98 -0.13
C PHE A 101 6.05 5.13 -0.59
N ALA A 102 5.87 5.72 -1.77
CA ALA A 102 4.62 5.67 -2.51
C ALA A 102 4.50 4.29 -3.16
N LEU A 103 3.60 3.47 -2.63
CA LEU A 103 3.30 2.11 -3.09
C LEU A 103 1.93 2.04 -3.74
N LYS A 104 1.80 1.31 -4.85
CA LYS A 104 0.51 0.97 -5.44
C LYS A 104 -0.04 -0.33 -4.88
N PHE A 105 -1.29 -0.65 -5.22
CA PHE A 105 -1.86 -1.96 -4.92
C PHE A 105 -0.96 -3.12 -5.38
N GLU A 106 -0.39 -3.06 -6.59
CA GLU A 106 0.47 -4.12 -7.12
C GLU A 106 1.76 -4.31 -6.30
N ASP A 107 2.28 -3.23 -5.71
CA ASP A 107 3.45 -3.28 -4.83
C ASP A 107 3.12 -4.05 -3.54
N TYR A 108 1.98 -3.76 -2.90
CA TYR A 108 1.50 -4.53 -1.74
C TYR A 108 1.19 -5.99 -2.09
N ALA A 109 0.54 -6.23 -3.23
CA ALA A 109 0.26 -7.59 -3.68
C ALA A 109 1.56 -8.38 -3.89
N ALA A 110 2.59 -7.75 -4.47
CA ALA A 110 3.90 -8.37 -4.60
C ALA A 110 4.52 -8.67 -3.23
N MET A 111 4.47 -7.73 -2.27
CA MET A 111 4.97 -7.94 -0.90
C MET A 111 4.24 -9.06 -0.15
N LEU A 112 2.95 -9.25 -0.42
CA LEU A 112 2.13 -10.28 0.23
C LEU A 112 2.32 -11.67 -0.40
N LEU A 113 2.40 -11.73 -1.72
CA LEU A 113 2.23 -12.97 -2.49
C LEU A 113 3.54 -13.54 -3.02
N ARG A 114 4.59 -12.73 -3.20
CA ARG A 114 5.89 -13.24 -3.67
C ARG A 114 6.54 -14.10 -2.59
N LYS A 115 7.24 -15.13 -3.06
CA LYS A 115 8.14 -15.91 -2.23
C LYS A 115 9.50 -15.22 -2.17
N ASP A 116 10.12 -15.22 -1.01
CA ASP A 116 11.53 -14.82 -0.86
C ASP A 116 12.46 -15.87 -1.52
N ALA A 117 13.76 -15.60 -1.50
CA ALA A 117 14.77 -16.50 -2.08
C ALA A 117 14.78 -17.90 -1.42
N GLN A 118 14.25 -18.00 -0.20
CA GLN A 118 14.14 -19.22 0.60
C GLN A 118 12.78 -19.92 0.39
N GLY A 119 11.89 -19.36 -0.45
CA GLY A 119 10.59 -19.93 -0.76
C GLY A 119 9.48 -19.57 0.23
N ASN A 120 9.75 -18.73 1.24
CA ASN A 120 8.76 -18.32 2.23
C ASN A 120 7.88 -17.21 1.68
N THR A 121 6.60 -17.21 2.05
CA THR A 121 5.70 -16.09 1.76
C THR A 121 5.65 -15.14 2.94
N SER A 122 5.29 -13.88 2.68
CA SER A 122 5.09 -12.91 3.76
C SER A 122 4.11 -13.41 4.83
N PRO A 123 4.44 -13.24 6.13
CA PRO A 123 3.57 -13.59 7.25
C PRO A 123 2.38 -12.62 7.42
N ALA A 124 2.34 -11.53 6.65
CA ALA A 124 1.24 -10.60 6.69
C ALA A 124 -0.04 -11.22 6.10
N LEU A 125 -1.15 -11.01 6.80
CA LEU A 125 -2.49 -11.44 6.36
C LEU A 125 -3.14 -10.44 5.40
N GLY A 126 -2.46 -9.34 5.09
CA GLY A 126 -2.98 -8.28 4.23
C GLY A 126 -2.28 -6.95 4.49
N PHE A 127 -2.92 -5.88 4.02
CA PHE A 127 -2.57 -4.51 4.38
C PHE A 127 -3.80 -3.74 4.84
N VAL A 128 -3.61 -2.71 5.65
CA VAL A 128 -4.68 -1.88 6.19
C VAL A 128 -4.53 -0.45 5.69
N ILE A 129 -5.58 0.06 5.05
CA ILE A 129 -5.68 1.45 4.62
C ILE A 129 -6.14 2.30 5.81
N ASN A 130 -5.35 3.32 6.13
CA ASN A 130 -5.56 4.27 7.23
C ASN A 130 -5.92 3.58 8.56
N PRO A 131 -5.02 2.80 9.18
CA PRO A 131 -5.34 1.96 10.34
C PRO A 131 -5.94 2.72 11.55
N TYR A 132 -5.63 4.00 11.70
CA TYR A 132 -6.10 4.87 12.78
C TYR A 132 -7.18 5.87 12.34
N GLY A 133 -7.77 5.65 11.16
CA GLY A 133 -8.85 6.47 10.60
C GLY A 133 -9.85 5.60 9.85
N GLY A 134 -9.68 5.50 8.53
CA GLY A 134 -10.54 4.68 7.65
C GLY A 134 -10.62 3.21 8.06
N ASN A 135 -9.51 2.63 8.52
CA ASN A 135 -9.32 1.25 8.96
C ASN A 135 -9.96 0.21 8.02
N ILE A 136 -9.57 0.23 6.74
CA ILE A 136 -10.06 -0.72 5.74
C ILE A 136 -9.01 -1.82 5.56
N VAL A 137 -9.38 -3.07 5.84
CA VAL A 137 -8.50 -4.24 5.70
C VAL A 137 -8.62 -4.81 4.29
N ILE A 138 -7.50 -4.91 3.57
CA ILE A 138 -7.40 -5.68 2.34
C ILE A 138 -6.64 -6.96 2.63
N SER A 139 -7.37 -8.08 2.69
CA SER A 139 -6.77 -9.37 3.03
C SER A 139 -5.87 -9.89 1.91
N LYS A 140 -4.98 -10.82 2.27
CA LYS A 140 -4.11 -11.53 1.33
C LYS A 140 -4.93 -12.28 0.28
N GLU A 141 -6.06 -12.89 0.66
CA GLU A 141 -6.96 -13.55 -0.29
C GLU A 141 -7.60 -12.56 -1.26
N MET A 142 -8.08 -11.42 -0.75
CA MET A 142 -8.65 -10.36 -1.58
C MET A 142 -7.61 -9.81 -2.57
N ALA A 143 -6.39 -9.55 -2.11
CA ALA A 143 -5.31 -9.09 -2.97
C ALA A 143 -4.99 -10.12 -4.08
N ALA A 144 -4.92 -11.40 -3.73
CA ALA A 144 -4.72 -12.49 -4.70
C ALA A 144 -5.85 -12.57 -5.73
N GLY A 145 -7.11 -12.49 -5.29
CA GLY A 145 -8.29 -12.51 -6.16
C GLY A 145 -8.32 -11.34 -7.14
N LEU A 146 -8.02 -10.12 -6.66
CA LEU A 146 -7.94 -8.93 -7.51
C LEU A 146 -6.81 -9.00 -8.54
N MET A 147 -5.64 -9.52 -8.15
CA MET A 147 -4.53 -9.76 -9.08
C MET A 147 -4.91 -10.79 -10.15
N ALA A 148 -5.56 -11.89 -9.76
CA ALA A 148 -6.02 -12.92 -10.71
C ALA A 148 -7.04 -12.35 -11.70
N ALA A 149 -8.04 -11.60 -11.21
CA ALA A 149 -9.04 -10.95 -12.06
C ALA A 149 -8.42 -9.95 -13.04
N ARG A 150 -7.41 -9.19 -12.60
CA ARG A 150 -6.68 -8.25 -13.47
C ARG A 150 -5.88 -8.98 -14.55
N LEU A 151 -5.19 -10.07 -14.21
CA LEU A 151 -4.45 -10.88 -15.19
C LEU A 151 -5.38 -11.54 -16.21
N ALA A 152 -6.54 -12.04 -15.78
CA ALA A 152 -7.54 -12.59 -16.68
C ALA A 152 -8.06 -11.54 -17.68
N LYS A 153 -8.36 -10.32 -17.20
CA LYS A 153 -8.77 -9.19 -18.06
C LYS A 153 -7.67 -8.75 -19.03
N ALA A 154 -6.40 -8.83 -18.63
CA ALA A 154 -5.27 -8.53 -19.52
C ALA A 154 -5.11 -9.59 -20.62
N LYS A 155 -5.26 -10.88 -20.28
CA LYS A 155 -5.18 -11.98 -21.25
C LYS A 155 -6.37 -12.02 -22.23
N GLY A 156 -7.57 -11.67 -21.77
CA GLY A 156 -8.75 -11.54 -22.62
C GLY A 156 -8.76 -10.31 -23.54
N LYS A 157 -7.75 -9.44 -23.45
CA LYS A 157 -7.56 -8.25 -24.30
C LYS A 157 -6.47 -8.42 -25.37
N ASN A 158 -5.99 -9.63 -25.64
CA ASN A 158 -5.23 -9.93 -26.85
C ASN A 158 -6.21 -10.34 -27.97
N PRO A 159 -6.69 -9.43 -28.83
CA PRO A 159 -7.07 -9.83 -30.16
C PRO A 159 -5.77 -10.13 -30.92
N GLU A 160 -5.73 -11.29 -31.56
CA GLU A 160 -4.87 -11.50 -32.72
C GLU A 160 -5.27 -10.44 -33.76
N GLU A 161 -4.59 -9.29 -33.77
CA GLU A 161 -4.46 -8.48 -34.97
C GLU A 161 -3.39 -9.15 -35.84
N LYS A 162 -3.86 -10.08 -36.69
CA LYS A 162 -3.26 -10.37 -37.99
C LYS A 162 -4.36 -10.47 -39.04
#